data_AF-A0AAV4FWJ3-F1
#
_entry.id   AF-A0AAV4FWJ3-F1
#
_cell.length_a   1.000
_cell.length_b   1.000
_cell.length_c   1.000
_cell.angle_alpha   90.00
_cell.angle_beta   90.00
_cell.angle_gamma   90.00
#
_symmetry.space_group_name_H-M   'P 1'
#
loop_
_entity.id
_entity.type
_entity.pdbx_description
1 polymer ?
#
loop_
_entity_poly.entity_id
_entity_poly.type
_entity_poly.pdbx_seq_one_letter_code
_entity_poly.pdbx_strand_id
1 'polypeptide(L)'
;MELGATSLRPPIMDFVNGNIAENWRRWSQNMQLLLSGPLMDKTEEQKFSYFLIYIDQAGRDIYNTWDIAEGDKKVDILFQRFQTYC
;
A
#
# COMPACT_ATOMS: atom_id res chain seq x y z
N MET A 1 1.55 -28.47 13.15
CA MET A 1 1.61 -27.00 13.27
C MET A 1 1.21 -26.44 11.92
N GLU A 2 -0.09 -26.31 11.68
CA GLU A 2 -0.59 -25.79 10.41
C GLU A 2 -0.49 -24.27 10.46
N LEU A 3 0.43 -23.72 9.68
CA LEU A 3 0.38 -22.31 9.31
C LEU A 3 -0.79 -22.16 8.34
N GLY A 4 -2.00 -22.03 8.88
CA GLY A 4 -3.17 -21.59 8.15
C GLY A 4 -3.01 -20.12 7.77
N ALA A 5 -2.06 -19.82 6.88
CA ALA A 5 -1.99 -18.55 6.19
C ALA A 5 -3.21 -18.51 5.28
N THR A 6 -4.33 -18.02 5.82
CA THR A 6 -5.44 -17.55 5.00
C THR A 6 -4.81 -16.62 3.96
N SER A 7 -4.83 -17.04 2.70
CA SER A 7 -4.30 -16.31 1.57
C SER A 7 -5.14 -15.06 1.36
N LEU A 8 -4.93 -14.06 2.22
CA LEU A 8 -5.35 -12.70 1.97
C LEU A 8 -4.62 -12.29 0.71
N ARG A 9 -5.28 -12.47 -0.44
CA ARG A 9 -4.71 -12.07 -1.72
C ARG A 9 -4.39 -10.59 -1.59
N PRO A 10 -3.12 -10.21 -1.78
CA PRO A 10 -2.74 -8.81 -1.72
C PRO A 10 -3.61 -8.01 -2.69
N PRO A 11 -4.04 -6.80 -2.32
CA PRO A 11 -4.76 -5.96 -3.25
C PRO A 11 -3.83 -5.67 -4.44
N ILE A 12 -4.27 -5.99 -5.66
CA ILE A 12 -3.51 -5.68 -6.87
C ILE A 12 -3.96 -4.29 -7.32
N MET A 13 -3.02 -3.35 -7.37
CA MET A 13 -3.28 -2.01 -7.89
C MET A 13 -3.14 -2.06 -9.41
N ASP A 14 -4.19 -1.66 -10.14
CA ASP A 14 -4.10 -1.52 -11.59
C ASP A 14 -3.90 -0.05 -11.95
N PHE A 15 -2.65 0.30 -12.28
CA PHE A 15 -2.25 1.63 -12.72
C PHE A 15 -2.48 1.88 -14.22
N VAL A 16 -2.81 0.85 -15.00
CA VAL A 16 -2.77 0.90 -16.47
C VAL A 16 -4.17 0.84 -17.07
N ASN A 17 -5.05 -0.02 -16.55
CA ASN A 17 -6.35 -0.28 -17.15
C ASN A 17 -7.49 0.40 -16.38
N GLY A 18 -8.43 0.99 -17.12
CA GLY A 18 -9.66 1.54 -16.56
C GLY A 18 -9.47 2.90 -15.87
N ASN A 19 -10.32 3.17 -14.87
CA ASN A 19 -10.29 4.43 -14.12
C ASN A 19 -9.34 4.30 -12.93
N ILE A 20 -8.17 4.91 -13.05
CA ILE A 20 -7.10 4.87 -12.03
C ILE A 20 -7.58 5.36 -10.65
N ALA A 21 -8.42 6.40 -10.59
CA ALA A 21 -8.95 6.92 -9.33
C ALA A 21 -9.88 5.92 -8.62
N GLU A 22 -10.72 5.22 -9.37
CA GLU A 22 -11.58 4.16 -8.82
C GLU A 22 -10.79 2.91 -8.43
N ASN A 23 -9.77 2.55 -9.21
CA ASN A 23 -8.85 1.45 -8.88
C ASN A 23 -8.11 1.75 -7.57
N TRP A 24 -7.58 2.97 -7.45
CA TRP A 24 -6.92 3.45 -6.23
C TRP A 24 -7.88 3.46 -5.04
N ARG A 25 -9.12 3.95 -5.21
CA ARG A 25 -10.12 3.95 -4.15
C ARG A 25 -10.37 2.53 -3.62
N ARG A 26 -10.49 1.54 -4.49
CA ARG A 26 -10.70 0.13 -4.09
C ARG A 26 -9.46 -0.47 -3.44
N TRP A 27 -8.28 -0.22 -4.02
CA TRP A 27 -7.02 -0.73 -3.49
C TRP A 27 -6.72 -0.16 -2.10
N SER A 28 -6.85 1.16 -1.93
CA SER A 28 -6.55 1.87 -0.69
C SER A 28 -7.48 1.45 0.46
N GLN A 29 -8.78 1.24 0.18
CA GLN A 29 -9.72 0.68 1.15
C GLN A 29 -9.27 -0.71 1.66
N ASN A 30 -8.82 -1.59 0.75
CA ASN A 30 -8.31 -2.91 1.16
C ASN A 30 -7.01 -2.81 1.96
N MET A 31 -6.10 -1.92 1.57
CA MET A 31 -4.85 -1.71 2.31
C MET A 31 -5.12 -1.18 3.72
N GLN A 32 -6.08 -0.27 3.88
CA GLN A 32 -6.52 0.20 5.21
C GLN A 32 -7.04 -0.95 6.08
N LEU A 33 -7.84 -1.88 5.52
CA LEU A 33 -8.31 -3.06 6.25
C LEU A 33 -7.15 -3.98 6.67
N LEU A 34 -6.13 -4.17 5.83
CA LEU A 34 -4.93 -4.92 6.18
C LEU A 34 -4.18 -4.27 7.35
N LEU A 35 -4.02 -2.94 7.30
CA LEU A 35 -3.32 -2.16 8.31
C LEU A 35 -4.06 -2.10 9.65
N SER A 36 -5.39 -2.03 9.64
CA SER A 36 -6.22 -1.99 10.85
C SER A 36 -6.55 -3.37 11.41
N GLY A 37 -6.31 -4.44 10.64
CA GLY A 37 -6.57 -5.82 11.06
C GLY A 37 -5.27 -6.64 11.13
N PRO A 38 -4.96 -7.49 10.13
CA PRO A 38 -3.80 -8.40 10.17
C PRO A 38 -2.45 -7.76 10.51
N LEU A 39 -2.26 -6.47 10.18
CA LEU A 39 -1.01 -5.75 10.42
C LEU A 39 -1.10 -4.74 11.57
N MET A 40 -2.16 -4.77 12.38
CA MET A 40 -2.41 -3.75 13.41
C MET A 40 -1.25 -3.60 14.41
N ASP A 41 -0.64 -4.72 14.81
CA ASP A 41 0.44 -4.78 15.81
C ASP A 41 1.84 -4.51 15.22
N LYS A 42 1.93 -4.18 13.92
CA LYS A 42 3.19 -3.84 13.26
C LYS A 42 3.61 -2.40 13.57
N THR A 43 4.92 -2.17 13.62
CA THR A 43 5.48 -0.82 13.73
C THR A 43 5.14 0.00 12.49
N GLU A 44 5.23 1.32 12.58
CA GLU A 44 4.95 2.20 11.45
C GLU A 44 5.88 1.93 10.26
N GLU A 45 7.17 1.71 10.52
CA GLU A 45 8.16 1.34 9.52
C GLU A 45 7.86 -0.01 8.84
N GLN A 46 7.38 -1.00 9.62
CA GLN A 46 6.93 -2.28 9.08
C GLN A 46 5.69 -2.10 8.20
N LYS A 47 4.70 -1.31 8.65
CA LYS A 47 3.49 -1.02 7.87
C LYS A 47 3.81 -0.28 6.57
N PHE A 48 4.75 0.67 6.60
CA PHE A 48 5.29 1.35 5.42
C PHE A 48 5.91 0.35 4.45
N SER A 49 6.74 -0.57 4.94
CA SER A 49 7.33 -1.63 4.13
C SER A 49 6.27 -2.56 3.53
N TYR A 50 5.26 -2.96 4.30
CA TYR A 50 4.14 -3.78 3.79
C TYR A 50 3.35 -3.05 2.70
N PHE A 51 3.09 -1.75 2.86
CA PHE A 51 2.44 -0.95 1.81
C PHE A 51 3.23 -1.05 0.49
N LEU A 52 4.54 -0.82 0.53
CA LEU A 52 5.39 -0.87 -0.67
C LEU A 52 5.49 -2.28 -1.28
N ILE A 53 5.37 -3.33 -0.46
CA ILE A 53 5.26 -4.71 -0.95
C ILE A 53 3.94 -4.91 -1.71
N TYR A 54 2.83 -4.45 -1.14
CA TYR A 54 1.48 -4.68 -1.67
C TYR A 54 1.09 -3.78 -2.84
N ILE A 55 1.64 -2.57 -2.96
CA ILE A 55 1.40 -1.68 -4.11
C ILE A 55 2.12 -2.15 -5.39
N ASP A 56 2.86 -3.26 -5.32
CA ASP A 56 3.60 -3.88 -6.40
C ASP A 56 4.77 -3.08 -6.99
N GLN A 57 5.38 -3.60 -8.06
CA GLN A 57 6.55 -2.99 -8.68
C GLN A 57 6.24 -1.66 -9.37
N ALA A 58 5.11 -1.55 -10.08
CA ALA A 58 4.74 -0.31 -10.76
C ALA A 58 4.49 0.81 -9.74
N GLY A 59 3.84 0.48 -8.61
CA GLY A 59 3.69 1.41 -7.50
C GLY A 59 5.04 1.83 -6.89
N ARG A 60 5.97 0.89 -6.73
CA ARG A 60 7.33 1.21 -6.25
C ARG A 60 8.11 2.09 -7.22
N ASP A 61 7.94 1.91 -8.52
CA ASP A 61 8.58 2.75 -9.53
C ASP A 61 8.07 4.20 -9.44
N ILE A 62 6.77 4.41 -9.23
CA ILE A 62 6.18 5.73 -8.94
C ILE A 62 6.74 6.29 -7.64
N TYR A 63 6.75 5.50 -6.56
CA TYR A 63 7.30 5.92 -5.26
C TYR A 63 8.76 6.38 -5.36
N ASN A 64 9.59 5.69 -6.15
CA ASN A 64 11.00 6.02 -6.36
C ASN A 64 11.21 7.35 -7.11
N THR A 65 10.16 7.94 -7.71
CA THR A 65 10.23 9.29 -8.31
C THR A 65 10.01 10.41 -7.29
N TRP A 66 9.59 10.08 -6.07
CA TRP A 66 9.32 11.07 -5.02
C TRP A 66 10.53 11.27 -4.12
N ASP A 67 10.83 12.54 -3.83
CA ASP A 67 11.79 12.90 -2.80
C ASP A 67 11.08 12.90 -1.44
N ILE A 68 11.12 11.75 -0.74
CA ILE A 68 10.57 11.57 0.60
C ILE A 68 11.73 11.49 1.58
N ALA A 69 11.80 12.46 2.49
CA ALA A 69 12.79 12.48 3.56
C ALA A 69 12.62 11.27 4.49
N GLU A 70 13.71 10.78 5.07
CA GLU A 70 13.71 9.60 5.96
C GLU A 70 12.71 9.74 7.13
N GLY A 71 12.59 10.95 7.69
CA GLY A 71 11.65 11.25 8.80
C GLY A 71 10.17 11.22 8.42
N ASP A 72 9.86 11.20 7.12
CA ASP A 72 8.50 11.22 6.57
C ASP A 72 8.07 9.86 6.00
N LYS A 73 8.83 8.78 6.28
CA LYS A 73 8.45 7.40 5.98
C LYS A 73 7.31 6.90 6.86
N LYS A 74 6.12 7.44 6.63
CA LYS A 74 4.87 7.13 7.32
C LYS A 74 3.84 6.66 6.31
N VAL A 75 2.97 5.74 6.72
CA VAL A 75 2.01 5.13 5.80
C VAL A 75 1.02 6.17 5.27
N ASP A 76 0.64 7.13 6.11
CA ASP A 76 -0.27 8.23 5.72
C ASP A 76 0.31 9.08 4.58
N ILE A 77 1.63 9.30 4.57
CA ILE A 77 2.30 10.02 3.48
C ILE A 77 2.19 9.26 2.17
N LEU A 78 2.31 7.93 2.19
CA LEU A 78 2.11 7.10 0.99
C LEU A 78 0.67 7.21 0.49
N PHE A 79 -0.33 7.07 1.37
CA PHE A 79 -1.73 7.25 0.97
C PHE A 79 -1.98 8.62 0.34
N GLN A 80 -1.47 9.70 0.94
CA GLN A 80 -1.64 11.04 0.42
C GLN A 80 -0.99 11.23 -0.96
N ARG A 81 0.26 10.76 -1.13
CA ARG A 81 1.00 10.89 -2.39
C ARG A 81 0.35 10.09 -3.52
N PHE A 82 -0.04 8.85 -3.26
CA PHE A 82 -0.75 8.03 -4.25
C PHE A 82 -2.16 8.56 -4.55
N GLN A 83 -2.87 9.13 -3.56
CA GLN A 83 -4.16 9.79 -3.79
C GLN A 83 -4.06 11.04 -4.67
N THR A 84 -2.90 11.70 -4.70
CA THR A 84 -2.63 12.84 -5.59
C THR A 84 -2.23 12.37 -6.99
N TYR A 85 -1.54 11.22 -7.08
CA TYR A 85 -1.11 10.63 -8.34
C TYR A 85 -2.26 9.98 -9.12
N CYS A 86 -3.17 9.29 -8.43
CA CYS A 86 -4.31 8.55 -9.00
C CYS A 86 -5.57 9.43 -9.09
#